data_AF-A0A952PJM7-F1
#
_entry.id   AF-A0A952PJM7-F1
#
_cell.length_a   1.000
_cell.length_b   1.000
_cell.length_c   1.000
_cell.angle_alpha   90.00
_cell.angle_beta   90.00
_cell.angle_gamma   90.00
#
_symmetry.space_group_name_H-M   'P 1'
#
loop_
_entity.id
_entity.type
_entity.pdbx_description
1 polymer ?
#
loop_
_entity_poly.entity_id
_entity_poly.type
_entity_poly.pdbx_seq_one_letter_code
_entity_poly.pdbx_strand_id
1 'polypeptide(L)'
;MLEFLIVFALSYVWHAMGVTIGYHRLISHRSFKCPKFVEHFWVLGGYLAFEGSPIWWATIHRAHHKYSDTPLDPHSPKNGLFNSHTGWMLKDKYPAEFSPERNAKDLISDPVYRFLDQGGSWRKNHSLCLALNLIVRATILVLFGWQAALASLLAGLVVLQIPLALNVLCHIPKLGYKNYNSKDDSVNVWWIGLLAMGEGWHNNHHAAPGSARTGMRPWEFDASWQTIKLMKSLGLVSRVNEMTHEKMMEKLKKEEHTKVKQALLEKYKVAPRRANHKLSPTIAAAIPPVIASLPHVSNLPPLT
;
A
#
# COMPACT_ATOMS: atom_id res chain seq x y z
N MET A 1 4.29 -24.05 -25.76
CA MET A 1 3.97 -24.26 -24.31
C MET A 1 5.06 -23.67 -23.41
N LEU A 2 6.33 -24.11 -23.52
CA LEU A 2 7.42 -23.55 -22.70
C LEU A 2 7.58 -22.02 -22.88
N GLU A 3 7.61 -21.54 -24.12
CA GLU A 3 7.67 -20.12 -24.45
C GLU A 3 6.55 -19.33 -23.75
N PHE A 4 5.31 -19.77 -23.94
CA PHE A 4 4.14 -19.17 -23.28
C PHE A 4 4.33 -19.05 -21.76
N LEU A 5 4.78 -20.12 -21.09
CA LEU A 5 4.96 -20.13 -19.64
C LEU A 5 6.05 -19.14 -19.20
N ILE A 6 7.16 -19.06 -19.94
CA ILE A 6 8.25 -18.12 -19.64
C ILE A 6 7.77 -16.68 -19.82
N VAL A 7 7.14 -16.36 -20.97
CA VAL A 7 6.64 -15.01 -21.24
C VAL A 7 5.55 -14.61 -20.26
N PHE A 8 4.66 -15.55 -19.91
CA PHE A 8 3.62 -15.33 -18.91
C PHE A 8 4.25 -15.00 -17.55
N ALA A 9 5.20 -15.81 -17.08
CA ALA A 9 5.86 -15.59 -15.80
C ALA A 9 6.62 -14.26 -15.75
N LEU A 10 7.40 -13.93 -16.79
CA LEU A 10 8.13 -12.66 -16.87
C LEU A 10 7.19 -11.46 -16.92
N SER A 11 6.14 -11.53 -17.75
CA SER A 11 5.13 -10.47 -17.85
C SER A 11 4.39 -10.31 -16.52
N TYR A 12 4.00 -11.42 -15.89
CA TYR A 12 3.30 -11.43 -14.60
C TYR A 12 4.15 -10.77 -13.52
N VAL A 13 5.42 -11.14 -13.39
CA VAL A 13 6.33 -10.54 -12.41
C VAL A 13 6.48 -9.04 -12.66
N TRP A 14 6.71 -8.61 -13.89
CA TRP A 14 6.87 -7.18 -14.19
C TRP A 14 5.60 -6.37 -13.95
N HIS A 15 4.44 -6.88 -14.37
CA HIS A 15 3.14 -6.25 -14.12
C HIS A 15 2.82 -6.18 -12.62
N ALA A 16 2.93 -7.30 -11.91
CA ALA A 16 2.67 -7.37 -10.47
C ALA A 16 3.61 -6.42 -9.70
N MET A 17 4.90 -6.44 -10.02
CA MET A 17 5.90 -5.51 -9.47
C MET A 17 5.59 -4.06 -9.83
N GLY A 18 5.05 -3.79 -11.02
CA GLY A 18 4.60 -2.46 -11.42
C GLY A 18 3.44 -1.93 -10.57
N VAL A 19 2.50 -2.79 -10.20
CA VAL A 19 1.41 -2.43 -9.28
C VAL A 19 1.95 -2.17 -7.87
N THR A 20 2.63 -3.14 -7.25
CA THR A 20 3.14 -3.03 -5.87
C THR A 20 4.27 -2.00 -5.69
N ILE A 21 5.30 -1.99 -6.54
CA ILE A 21 6.43 -1.05 -6.43
C ILE A 21 6.03 0.31 -6.99
N GLY A 22 5.48 0.33 -8.21
CA GLY A 22 5.17 1.57 -8.94
C GLY A 22 3.93 2.28 -8.37
N TYR A 23 2.76 1.68 -8.55
CA TYR A 23 1.48 2.28 -8.16
C TYR A 23 1.35 2.43 -6.63
N HIS A 24 1.60 1.36 -5.91
CA HIS A 24 1.33 1.30 -4.48
C HIS A 24 2.44 1.99 -3.66
N ARG A 25 3.63 1.40 -3.58
CA ARG A 25 4.69 1.83 -2.65
C ARG A 25 5.33 3.16 -3.07
N LEU A 26 5.49 3.41 -4.36
CA LEU A 26 6.15 4.61 -4.87
C LEU A 26 5.18 5.79 -5.02
N ILE A 27 4.23 5.73 -5.96
CA ILE A 27 3.39 6.91 -6.22
C ILE A 27 2.27 7.09 -5.19
N SER A 28 1.73 6.03 -4.57
CA SER A 28 0.66 6.22 -3.57
C SER A 28 1.19 6.54 -2.18
N HIS A 29 2.21 5.81 -1.73
CA HIS A 29 2.75 5.96 -0.36
C HIS A 29 4.05 6.75 -0.24
N ARG A 30 4.77 6.99 -1.35
CA ARG A 30 6.08 7.67 -1.36
C ARG A 30 7.06 7.04 -0.37
N SER A 31 7.00 5.72 -0.25
CA SER A 31 7.79 4.96 0.72
C SER A 31 9.28 4.94 0.39
N PHE A 32 9.65 5.26 -0.85
CA PHE A 32 11.03 5.46 -1.28
C PHE A 32 11.15 6.51 -2.39
N LYS A 33 12.37 6.93 -2.71
CA LYS A 33 12.69 7.91 -3.76
C LYS A 33 13.71 7.35 -4.74
N CYS A 34 13.39 7.40 -6.03
CA CYS A 34 14.26 7.01 -7.13
C CYS A 34 14.26 8.08 -8.25
N PRO A 35 15.16 8.00 -9.25
CA PRO A 35 15.09 8.82 -10.45
C PRO A 35 13.79 8.56 -11.25
N LYS A 36 13.33 9.57 -12.00
CA LYS A 36 12.06 9.50 -12.73
C LYS A 36 11.97 8.38 -13.75
N PHE A 37 13.07 8.01 -14.42
CA PHE A 37 13.04 6.90 -15.36
C PHE A 37 12.77 5.55 -14.67
N VAL A 38 13.27 5.34 -13.45
CA VAL A 38 13.00 4.13 -12.65
C VAL A 38 11.55 4.13 -12.17
N GLU A 39 11.07 5.27 -11.71
CA GLU A 39 9.67 5.46 -11.32
C GLU A 39 8.72 5.15 -12.48
N HIS A 40 8.94 5.78 -13.64
CA HIS A 40 8.14 5.55 -14.85
C HIS A 40 8.23 4.12 -15.35
N PHE A 41 9.38 3.46 -15.27
CA PHE A 41 9.52 2.04 -15.64
C PHE A 41 8.57 1.13 -14.83
N TRP A 42 8.53 1.29 -13.51
CA TRP A 42 7.63 0.50 -12.67
C TRP A 42 6.16 0.87 -12.87
N VAL A 43 5.86 2.16 -12.96
CA VAL A 43 4.48 2.61 -13.24
C VAL A 43 3.99 2.10 -14.59
N LEU A 44 4.82 2.06 -15.64
CA LEU A 44 4.44 1.47 -16.92
C LEU A 44 4.10 -0.02 -16.80
N GLY A 45 4.79 -0.76 -15.93
CA GLY A 45 4.46 -2.15 -15.63
C GLY A 45 3.02 -2.32 -15.11
N GLY A 46 2.59 -1.47 -14.17
CA GLY A 46 1.21 -1.49 -13.66
C GLY A 46 0.19 -0.95 -14.66
N TYR A 47 0.54 0.09 -15.42
CA TYR A 47 -0.35 0.65 -16.45
C TYR A 47 -0.62 -0.37 -17.57
N LEU A 48 0.41 -1.12 -17.96
CA LEU A 48 0.30 -2.24 -18.89
C LEU A 48 -0.26 -3.52 -18.24
N ALA A 49 -0.70 -3.46 -16.98
CA ALA A 49 -1.52 -4.48 -16.34
C ALA A 49 -3.00 -4.06 -16.26
N PHE A 50 -3.42 -3.08 -17.07
CA PHE A 50 -4.78 -2.55 -17.15
C PHE A 50 -5.27 -1.78 -15.90
N GLU A 51 -4.37 -1.36 -15.00
CA GLU A 51 -4.73 -0.59 -13.78
C GLU A 51 -5.22 0.84 -14.06
N GLY A 52 -5.10 1.34 -15.29
CA GLY A 52 -5.58 2.66 -15.70
C GLY A 52 -4.71 3.80 -15.17
N SER A 53 -5.30 5.00 -15.05
CA SER A 53 -4.57 6.24 -14.72
C SER A 53 -3.78 6.13 -13.40
N PRO A 54 -2.47 6.43 -13.38
CA PRO A 54 -1.67 6.49 -12.14
C PRO A 54 -2.18 7.54 -11.14
N ILE A 55 -2.68 8.67 -11.64
CA ILE A 55 -3.25 9.74 -10.79
C ILE A 55 -4.55 9.24 -10.15
N TRP A 56 -5.38 8.54 -10.93
CA TRP A 56 -6.64 7.99 -10.45
C TRP A 56 -6.41 6.97 -9.35
N TRP A 57 -5.60 5.96 -9.67
CA TRP A 57 -5.29 4.88 -8.77
C TRP A 57 -4.71 5.39 -7.45
N ALA A 58 -3.71 6.28 -7.50
CA ALA A 58 -3.12 6.84 -6.28
C ALA A 58 -4.09 7.71 -5.48
N THR A 59 -4.98 8.46 -6.15
CA THR A 59 -6.02 9.25 -5.49
C THR A 59 -6.99 8.37 -4.72
N ILE A 60 -7.50 7.32 -5.36
CA ILE A 60 -8.44 6.37 -4.75
C ILE A 60 -7.75 5.60 -3.62
N HIS A 61 -6.53 5.12 -3.83
CA HIS A 61 -5.78 4.38 -2.82
C HIS A 61 -5.47 5.22 -1.58
N ARG A 62 -5.07 6.49 -1.76
CA ARG A 62 -4.87 7.44 -0.66
C ARG A 62 -6.18 7.73 0.09
N ALA A 63 -7.31 7.81 -0.62
CA ALA A 63 -8.63 7.95 -0.01
C ALA A 63 -9.00 6.70 0.80
N HIS A 64 -8.77 5.50 0.25
CA HIS A 64 -8.96 4.24 0.97
C HIS A 64 -8.19 4.22 2.29
N HIS A 65 -6.90 4.53 2.30
CA HIS A 65 -6.15 4.56 3.57
C HIS A 65 -6.66 5.58 4.59
N LYS A 66 -7.21 6.71 4.11
CA LYS A 66 -7.73 7.76 5.00
C LYS A 66 -9.08 7.39 5.60
N TYR A 67 -9.89 6.63 4.87
CA TYR A 67 -11.28 6.34 5.20
C TYR A 67 -11.57 4.84 5.30
N SER A 68 -10.54 4.02 5.46
CA SER A 68 -10.61 2.57 5.32
C SER A 68 -11.73 1.97 6.18
N ASP A 69 -12.57 1.15 5.55
CA ASP A 69 -13.72 0.48 6.17
C ASP A 69 -14.74 1.40 6.85
N THR A 70 -14.78 2.67 6.44
CA THR A 70 -15.85 3.62 6.72
C THR A 70 -16.76 3.79 5.49
N PRO A 71 -17.94 4.43 5.61
CA PRO A 71 -18.81 4.69 4.45
C PRO A 71 -18.15 5.50 3.32
N LEU A 72 -17.08 6.25 3.63
CA LEU A 72 -16.31 7.05 2.67
C LEU A 72 -15.22 6.26 1.94
N ASP A 73 -14.99 5.00 2.30
CA ASP A 73 -14.05 4.13 1.59
C ASP A 73 -14.58 3.78 0.19
N PRO A 74 -13.84 4.09 -0.90
CA PRO A 74 -14.28 3.83 -2.27
C PRO A 74 -14.58 2.35 -2.54
N HIS A 75 -13.87 1.43 -1.88
CA HIS A 75 -13.91 0.00 -2.17
C HIS A 75 -13.92 -0.88 -0.91
N SER A 76 -14.48 -0.39 0.21
CA SER A 76 -14.67 -1.26 1.38
C SER A 76 -15.66 -2.39 1.09
N PRO A 77 -15.37 -3.63 1.52
CA PRO A 77 -16.31 -4.75 1.41
C PRO A 77 -17.59 -4.53 2.23
N LYS A 78 -17.60 -3.60 3.20
CA LYS A 78 -18.80 -3.21 3.95
C LYS A 78 -19.86 -2.54 3.08
N ASN A 79 -19.45 -1.96 1.95
CA ASN A 79 -20.33 -1.37 0.95
C ASN A 79 -20.80 -2.40 -0.11
N GLY A 80 -20.55 -3.70 0.13
CA GLY A 80 -20.92 -4.81 -0.73
C GLY A 80 -19.72 -5.38 -1.51
N LEU A 81 -19.65 -6.71 -1.60
CA LEU A 81 -18.53 -7.43 -2.23
C LEU A 81 -18.34 -7.06 -3.70
N PHE A 82 -19.43 -6.90 -4.45
CA PHE A 82 -19.37 -6.47 -5.85
C PHE A 82 -18.78 -5.06 -5.97
N ASN A 83 -19.21 -4.12 -5.14
CA ASN A 83 -18.66 -2.76 -5.16
C ASN A 83 -17.18 -2.75 -4.80
N SER A 84 -16.77 -3.50 -3.78
CA SER A 84 -15.38 -3.58 -3.32
C SER A 84 -14.44 -4.21 -4.35
N HIS A 85 -14.88 -5.28 -5.03
CA HIS A 85 -14.08 -5.93 -6.05
C HIS A 85 -14.00 -5.10 -7.34
N THR A 86 -15.14 -4.70 -7.94
CA THR A 86 -15.14 -4.06 -9.28
C THR A 86 -16.08 -2.88 -9.43
N GLY A 87 -17.19 -2.83 -8.70
CA GLY A 87 -18.23 -1.81 -8.90
C GLY A 87 -17.73 -0.37 -8.70
N TRP A 88 -16.75 -0.16 -7.82
CA TRP A 88 -16.14 1.16 -7.59
C TRP A 88 -15.47 1.74 -8.84
N MET A 89 -14.97 0.90 -9.75
CA MET A 89 -14.30 1.31 -10.99
C MET A 89 -15.27 1.82 -12.05
N LEU A 90 -16.57 1.54 -11.94
CA LEU A 90 -17.58 1.92 -12.94
C LEU A 90 -18.05 3.38 -12.79
N LYS A 91 -17.46 4.13 -11.85
CA LYS A 91 -17.80 5.54 -11.62
C LYS A 91 -17.13 6.43 -12.68
N ASP A 92 -17.95 7.12 -13.47
CA ASP A 92 -17.52 7.98 -14.59
C ASP A 92 -16.58 9.14 -14.20
N LYS A 93 -16.54 9.52 -12.92
CA LYS A 93 -15.72 10.64 -12.39
C LYS A 93 -15.20 10.32 -11.00
N TYR A 94 -14.15 11.04 -10.60
CA TYR A 94 -13.63 11.00 -9.24
C TYR A 94 -14.77 11.21 -8.23
N PRO A 95 -14.77 10.50 -7.09
CA PRO A 95 -15.67 10.81 -5.98
C PRO A 95 -15.55 12.29 -5.61
N ALA A 96 -16.68 12.95 -5.38
CA ALA A 96 -16.71 14.39 -5.10
C ALA A 96 -15.88 14.75 -3.85
N GLU A 97 -15.76 13.80 -2.93
CA GLU A 97 -15.04 13.91 -1.67
C GLU A 97 -13.51 13.89 -1.86
N PHE A 98 -13.02 13.29 -2.96
CA PHE A 98 -11.60 13.04 -3.20
C PHE A 98 -11.15 13.54 -4.56
N SER A 99 -10.73 14.80 -4.60
CA SER A 99 -10.16 15.40 -5.81
C SER A 99 -8.66 15.07 -5.94
N PRO A 100 -8.15 14.85 -7.17
CA PRO A 100 -6.72 14.70 -7.43
C PRO A 100 -5.89 15.88 -6.95
N GLU A 101 -6.40 17.11 -7.05
CA GLU A 101 -5.68 18.34 -6.66
C GLU A 101 -5.38 18.37 -5.17
N ARG A 102 -6.21 17.72 -4.36
CA ARG A 102 -6.03 17.59 -2.92
C ARG A 102 -5.22 16.35 -2.55
N ASN A 103 -5.47 15.23 -3.21
CA ASN A 103 -4.96 13.92 -2.78
C ASN A 103 -3.73 13.46 -3.56
N ALA A 104 -3.48 13.96 -4.77
CA ALA A 104 -2.44 13.52 -5.70
C ALA A 104 -1.71 14.68 -6.41
N LYS A 105 -1.62 15.85 -5.76
CA LYS A 105 -0.99 17.07 -6.32
C LYS A 105 0.42 16.86 -6.86
N ASP A 106 1.19 15.99 -6.21
CA ASP A 106 2.53 15.60 -6.65
C ASP A 106 2.55 14.95 -8.03
N LEU A 107 1.54 14.12 -8.34
CA LEU A 107 1.46 13.37 -9.59
C LEU A 107 0.95 14.23 -10.73
N ILE A 108 0.07 15.20 -10.45
CA ILE A 108 -0.46 16.13 -11.46
C ILE A 108 0.65 16.97 -12.09
N SER A 109 1.75 17.21 -11.40
CA SER A 109 2.87 17.97 -11.97
C SER A 109 3.68 17.19 -13.03
N ASP A 110 3.52 15.87 -13.11
CA ASP A 110 4.26 15.01 -14.02
C ASP A 110 3.55 14.92 -15.39
N PRO A 111 4.21 15.30 -16.50
CA PRO A 111 3.59 15.32 -17.82
C PRO A 111 3.21 13.91 -18.32
N VAL A 112 3.95 12.87 -17.93
CA VAL A 112 3.63 11.48 -18.30
C VAL A 112 2.32 11.07 -17.63
N TYR A 113 2.18 11.33 -16.33
CA TYR A 113 0.96 10.96 -15.60
C TYR A 113 -0.25 11.77 -16.05
N ARG A 114 -0.08 13.06 -16.37
CA ARG A 114 -1.16 13.85 -16.97
C ARG A 114 -1.62 13.31 -18.31
N PHE A 115 -0.68 12.86 -19.16
CA PHE A 115 -1.02 12.20 -20.41
C PHE A 115 -1.79 10.91 -20.15
N LEU A 116 -1.34 10.04 -19.24
CA LEU A 116 -2.05 8.79 -18.94
C LEU A 116 -3.42 9.02 -18.28
N ASP A 117 -3.58 10.09 -17.51
CA ASP A 117 -4.83 10.44 -16.82
C ASP A 117 -5.89 11.06 -17.75
N GLN A 118 -5.48 11.60 -18.90
CA GLN A 118 -6.38 12.21 -19.90
C GLN A 118 -7.33 13.26 -19.31
N GLY A 119 -6.82 14.07 -18.37
CA GLY A 119 -7.56 15.15 -17.71
C GLY A 119 -8.68 14.65 -16.79
N GLY A 120 -8.47 13.51 -16.12
CA GLY A 120 -9.39 12.91 -15.17
C GLY A 120 -10.65 12.28 -15.78
N SER A 121 -10.72 12.19 -17.11
CA SER A 121 -11.87 11.58 -17.79
C SER A 121 -11.74 10.06 -17.77
N TRP A 122 -12.59 9.39 -16.99
CA TRP A 122 -12.64 7.93 -16.89
C TRP A 122 -12.61 7.26 -18.27
N ARG A 123 -13.54 7.65 -19.16
CA ARG A 123 -13.67 7.08 -20.51
C ARG A 123 -12.39 7.26 -21.33
N LYS A 124 -11.81 8.46 -21.34
CA LYS A 124 -10.61 8.73 -22.15
C LYS A 124 -9.40 7.96 -21.63
N ASN A 125 -9.18 7.93 -20.31
CA ASN A 125 -8.03 7.23 -19.75
C ASN A 125 -8.16 5.70 -19.88
N HIS A 126 -9.36 5.12 -19.71
CA HIS A 126 -9.57 3.69 -19.91
C HIS A 126 -9.42 3.29 -21.38
N SER A 127 -9.94 4.10 -22.31
CA SER A 127 -9.72 3.87 -23.75
C SER A 127 -8.25 3.97 -24.13
N LEU A 128 -7.51 4.95 -23.60
CA LEU A 128 -6.07 5.07 -23.82
C LEU A 128 -5.31 3.87 -23.21
N CYS A 129 -5.67 3.47 -21.99
CA CYS A 129 -5.09 2.31 -21.32
C CYS A 129 -5.29 1.04 -22.15
N LEU A 130 -6.52 0.77 -22.58
CA LEU A 130 -6.83 -0.36 -23.44
C LEU A 130 -6.06 -0.28 -24.76
N ALA A 131 -6.05 0.87 -25.43
CA ALA A 131 -5.35 1.05 -26.70
C ALA A 131 -3.85 0.79 -26.57
N LEU A 132 -3.18 1.38 -25.57
CA LEU A 132 -1.75 1.18 -25.34
C LEU A 132 -1.42 -0.27 -24.96
N ASN A 133 -2.28 -0.91 -24.15
CA ASN A 133 -2.14 -2.33 -23.85
C ASN A 133 -2.22 -3.17 -25.12
N LEU A 134 -3.23 -2.94 -25.97
CA LEU A 134 -3.40 -3.68 -27.24
C LEU A 134 -2.26 -3.41 -28.23
N ILE A 135 -1.78 -2.17 -28.34
CA ILE A 135 -0.65 -1.81 -29.21
C ILE A 135 0.60 -2.58 -28.79
N VAL A 136 0.94 -2.60 -27.49
CA VAL A 136 2.10 -3.35 -26.99
C VAL A 136 1.96 -4.84 -27.30
N ARG A 137 0.78 -5.44 -27.11
CA ARG A 137 0.57 -6.86 -27.41
C ARG A 137 0.55 -7.16 -28.91
N ALA A 138 0.08 -6.23 -29.74
CA ALA A 138 0.19 -6.34 -31.19
C ALA A 138 1.65 -6.29 -31.64
N THR A 139 2.48 -5.44 -31.02
CA THR A 139 3.92 -5.42 -31.26
C THR A 139 4.56 -6.75 -30.85
N ILE A 140 4.22 -7.29 -29.67
CA ILE A 140 4.70 -8.62 -29.24
C ILE A 140 4.25 -9.71 -30.22
N LEU A 141 3.01 -9.65 -30.70
CA LEU A 141 2.47 -10.59 -31.68
C LEU A 141 3.29 -10.60 -32.98
N VAL A 142 3.63 -9.42 -33.49
CA VAL A 142 4.41 -9.27 -34.73
C VAL A 142 5.86 -9.74 -34.54
N LEU A 143 6.49 -9.43 -33.40
CA LEU A 143 7.91 -9.71 -33.17
C LEU A 143 8.20 -11.12 -32.64
N PHE A 144 7.30 -11.68 -31.82
CA PHE A 144 7.52 -12.90 -31.06
C PHE A 144 6.40 -13.94 -31.25
N GLY A 145 5.36 -13.63 -32.02
CA GLY A 145 4.27 -14.55 -32.32
C GLY A 145 3.15 -14.58 -31.27
N TRP A 146 2.11 -15.34 -31.59
CA TRP A 146 0.85 -15.31 -30.85
C TRP A 146 0.93 -15.89 -29.44
N GLN A 147 1.83 -16.86 -29.20
CA GLN A 147 2.00 -17.46 -27.88
C GLN A 147 2.53 -16.42 -26.87
N ALA A 148 3.56 -15.65 -27.25
CA ALA A 148 4.10 -14.57 -26.43
C ALA A 148 3.07 -13.45 -26.19
N ALA A 149 2.34 -13.04 -27.24
CA ALA A 149 1.33 -12.00 -27.12
C ALA A 149 0.17 -12.41 -26.20
N LEU A 150 -0.32 -13.65 -26.36
CA LEU A 150 -1.38 -14.19 -25.51
C LEU A 150 -0.90 -14.35 -24.05
N ALA A 151 0.33 -14.83 -23.85
CA ALA A 151 0.92 -14.95 -22.52
C ALA A 151 1.01 -13.59 -21.80
N SER A 152 1.49 -12.55 -22.48
CA SER A 152 1.58 -11.19 -21.94
C SER A 152 0.20 -10.57 -21.66
N LEU A 153 -0.78 -10.83 -22.52
CA LEU A 153 -2.16 -10.39 -22.32
C LEU A 153 -2.76 -11.03 -21.06
N LEU A 154 -2.68 -12.36 -20.96
CA LEU A 154 -3.24 -13.10 -19.83
C LEU A 154 -2.53 -12.74 -18.52
N ALA A 155 -1.21 -12.55 -18.54
CA ALA A 155 -0.48 -12.08 -17.37
C ALA A 155 -1.01 -10.73 -16.87
N GLY A 156 -1.23 -9.76 -17.77
CA GLY A 156 -1.82 -8.46 -17.41
C GLY A 156 -3.23 -8.58 -16.83
N LEU A 157 -4.09 -9.40 -17.45
CA LEU A 157 -5.47 -9.62 -16.97
C LEU A 157 -5.52 -10.33 -15.61
N VAL A 158 -4.61 -11.27 -15.34
CA VAL A 158 -4.49 -11.92 -14.03
C VAL A 158 -4.00 -10.92 -12.99
N VAL A 159 -3.01 -10.10 -13.31
CA VAL A 159 -2.51 -9.07 -12.37
C VAL A 159 -3.59 -8.05 -12.05
N LEU A 160 -4.42 -7.63 -13.01
CA LEU A 160 -5.57 -6.75 -12.77
C LEU A 160 -6.49 -7.28 -11.65
N GLN A 161 -6.65 -8.60 -11.52
CA GLN A 161 -7.53 -9.18 -10.48
C GLN A 161 -6.92 -9.11 -9.07
N ILE A 162 -5.61 -8.95 -8.94
CA ILE A 162 -4.91 -9.00 -7.65
C ILE A 162 -5.30 -7.84 -6.72
N PRO A 163 -5.17 -6.55 -7.11
CA PRO A 163 -5.60 -5.44 -6.25
C PRO A 163 -7.11 -5.46 -5.98
N LEU A 164 -7.93 -5.90 -6.94
CA LEU A 164 -9.37 -6.04 -6.77
C LEU A 164 -9.71 -7.12 -5.74
N ALA A 165 -8.98 -8.24 -5.74
CA ALA A 165 -9.12 -9.28 -4.74
C ALA A 165 -8.60 -8.83 -3.37
N LEU A 166 -7.51 -8.06 -3.29
CA LEU A 166 -6.98 -7.48 -2.05
C LEU A 166 -8.03 -6.62 -1.33
N ASN A 167 -8.76 -5.77 -2.05
CA ASN A 167 -9.82 -4.92 -1.51
C ASN A 167 -10.89 -5.71 -0.73
N VAL A 168 -11.10 -6.97 -1.10
CA VAL A 168 -12.07 -7.86 -0.45
C VAL A 168 -11.37 -8.76 0.57
N LEU A 169 -10.45 -9.61 0.10
CA LEU A 169 -9.90 -10.71 0.86
C LEU A 169 -9.11 -10.24 2.08
N CYS A 170 -8.37 -9.14 1.92
CA CYS A 170 -7.56 -8.60 3.01
C CYS A 170 -8.33 -7.64 3.91
N HIS A 171 -9.64 -7.42 3.69
CA HIS A 171 -10.53 -6.65 4.56
C HIS A 171 -11.66 -7.49 5.17
N ILE A 172 -11.60 -8.82 5.03
CA ILE A 172 -12.48 -9.75 5.73
C ILE A 172 -11.69 -10.39 6.88
N PRO A 173 -11.94 -10.01 8.15
CA PRO A 173 -11.13 -10.46 9.29
C PRO A 173 -10.99 -11.97 9.44
N LYS A 174 -11.95 -12.75 8.94
CA LYS A 174 -11.97 -14.22 9.01
C LYS A 174 -10.98 -14.90 8.06
N LEU A 175 -10.41 -14.18 7.08
CA LEU A 175 -9.55 -14.77 6.04
C LEU A 175 -8.05 -14.67 6.35
N GLY A 176 -7.68 -14.00 7.44
CA GLY A 176 -6.29 -13.71 7.75
C GLY A 176 -6.03 -13.49 9.23
N TYR A 177 -4.88 -12.88 9.53
CA TYR A 177 -4.46 -12.56 10.89
C TYR A 177 -3.99 -11.11 10.98
N LYS A 178 -3.95 -10.53 12.19
CA LYS A 178 -3.39 -9.20 12.44
C LYS A 178 -2.12 -9.33 13.26
N ASN A 179 -1.04 -8.65 12.85
CA ASN A 179 0.13 -8.47 13.71
C ASN A 179 0.01 -7.22 14.57
N TYR A 180 -0.72 -6.20 14.09
CA TYR A 180 -0.78 -4.89 14.71
C TYR A 180 -2.20 -4.35 14.73
N ASN A 181 -2.49 -3.53 15.73
CA ASN A 181 -3.75 -2.81 15.79
C ASN A 181 -3.77 -1.70 14.72
N SER A 182 -4.73 -1.79 13.80
CA SER A 182 -5.09 -0.76 12.82
C SER A 182 -6.49 -0.22 13.14
N LYS A 183 -6.94 0.84 12.45
CA LYS A 183 -8.27 1.45 12.63
C LYS A 183 -9.36 0.79 11.77
N ASP A 184 -9.00 -0.24 11.03
CA ASP A 184 -9.79 -0.88 9.98
C ASP A 184 -9.80 -2.41 10.16
N ASP A 185 -10.51 -3.10 9.27
CA ASP A 185 -10.67 -4.55 9.29
C ASP A 185 -9.59 -5.29 8.47
N SER A 186 -8.50 -4.59 8.10
CA SER A 186 -7.41 -5.17 7.34
C SER A 186 -6.75 -6.35 8.06
N VAL A 187 -6.46 -7.42 7.32
CA VAL A 187 -5.79 -8.64 7.78
C VAL A 187 -4.69 -9.05 6.80
N ASN A 188 -3.65 -9.68 7.33
CA ASN A 188 -2.62 -10.33 6.52
C ASN A 188 -3.15 -11.68 6.01
N VAL A 189 -3.03 -11.92 4.71
CA VAL A 189 -3.40 -13.17 4.04
C VAL A 189 -2.16 -13.72 3.33
N TRP A 190 -1.55 -14.77 3.89
CA TRP A 190 -0.20 -15.19 3.50
C TRP A 190 -0.05 -15.63 2.04
N TRP A 191 -1.04 -16.34 1.50
CA TRP A 191 -1.00 -16.82 0.12
C TRP A 191 -1.23 -15.68 -0.89
N ILE A 192 -2.02 -14.66 -0.50
CA ILE A 192 -2.06 -13.38 -1.24
C ILE A 192 -0.72 -12.65 -1.12
N GLY A 193 -0.05 -12.74 0.03
CA GLY A 193 1.30 -12.20 0.21
C GLY A 193 2.28 -12.74 -0.83
N LEU A 194 2.21 -14.04 -1.14
CA LEU A 194 3.04 -14.66 -2.17
C LEU A 194 2.58 -14.30 -3.59
N LEU A 195 1.28 -14.41 -3.88
CA LEU A 195 0.70 -14.13 -5.20
C LEU A 195 0.91 -12.66 -5.59
N ALA A 196 0.64 -11.75 -4.68
CA ALA A 196 0.71 -10.31 -4.87
C ALA A 196 2.10 -9.73 -4.54
N MET A 197 3.16 -10.55 -4.54
CA MET A 197 4.55 -10.10 -4.36
C MET A 197 4.84 -9.34 -3.04
N GLY A 198 3.99 -9.48 -2.03
CA GLY A 198 4.12 -8.86 -0.70
C GLY A 198 2.92 -8.03 -0.28
N GLU A 199 1.93 -7.80 -1.15
CA GLU A 199 0.79 -6.93 -0.85
C GLU A 199 -0.22 -7.57 0.10
N GLY A 200 -0.25 -8.89 0.21
CA GLY A 200 -1.12 -9.60 1.17
C GLY A 200 -0.72 -9.44 2.64
N TRP A 201 0.41 -8.80 2.95
CA TRP A 201 0.74 -8.34 4.30
C TRP A 201 -0.01 -7.04 4.64
N HIS A 202 -1.32 -7.06 4.44
CA HIS A 202 -2.18 -5.87 4.34
C HIS A 202 -2.41 -5.20 5.70
N ASN A 203 -2.57 -5.97 6.78
CA ASN A 203 -2.66 -5.39 8.13
C ASN A 203 -1.37 -4.69 8.53
N ASN A 204 -0.20 -5.26 8.19
CA ASN A 204 1.08 -4.63 8.44
C ASN A 204 1.18 -3.29 7.69
N HIS A 205 0.77 -3.32 6.42
CA HIS A 205 0.74 -2.14 5.57
C HIS A 205 -0.19 -1.05 6.13
N HIS A 206 -1.42 -1.39 6.50
CA HIS A 206 -2.38 -0.43 7.09
C HIS A 206 -1.92 0.13 8.44
N ALA A 207 -1.17 -0.64 9.23
CA ALA A 207 -0.55 -0.16 10.48
C ALA A 207 0.63 0.81 10.25
N ALA A 208 1.34 0.68 9.12
CA ALA A 208 2.51 1.49 8.78
C ALA A 208 2.57 1.83 7.27
N PRO A 209 1.61 2.60 6.73
CA PRO A 209 1.43 2.74 5.27
C PRO A 209 2.59 3.47 4.58
N GLY A 210 3.41 4.21 5.33
CA GLY A 210 4.59 4.87 4.78
C GLY A 210 5.79 3.93 4.57
N SER A 211 5.74 2.68 5.04
CA SER A 211 6.84 1.71 4.93
C SER A 211 6.91 1.11 3.53
N ALA A 212 8.12 1.01 2.97
CA ALA A 212 8.36 0.31 1.71
C ALA A 212 8.37 -1.23 1.89
N ARG A 213 8.42 -1.68 3.14
CA ARG A 213 8.38 -3.09 3.55
C ARG A 213 7.03 -3.37 4.19
N THR A 214 6.27 -4.30 3.63
CA THR A 214 4.96 -4.73 4.14
C THR A 214 5.08 -6.04 4.92
N GLY A 215 5.95 -6.95 4.50
CA GLY A 215 6.28 -8.17 5.26
C GLY A 215 7.22 -7.87 6.43
N MET A 216 6.73 -7.93 7.67
CA MET A 216 7.48 -7.48 8.86
C MET A 216 7.98 -8.63 9.73
N ARG A 217 7.28 -9.76 9.77
CA ARG A 217 7.75 -10.99 10.44
C ARG A 217 8.79 -11.71 9.57
N PRO A 218 9.69 -12.53 10.16
CA PRO A 218 10.73 -13.22 9.39
C PRO A 218 10.23 -14.13 8.26
N TRP A 219 9.05 -14.71 8.42
CA TRP A 219 8.43 -15.62 7.44
C TRP A 219 7.52 -14.91 6.43
N GLU A 220 7.26 -13.61 6.61
CA GLU A 220 6.43 -12.81 5.70
C GLU A 220 7.26 -12.38 4.49
N PHE A 221 7.40 -13.28 3.52
CA PHE A 221 8.16 -13.01 2.31
C PHE A 221 7.53 -11.89 1.49
N ASP A 222 8.32 -10.85 1.21
CA ASP A 222 7.92 -9.65 0.49
C ASP A 222 8.89 -9.45 -0.68
N ALA A 223 8.50 -9.93 -1.86
CA ALA A 223 9.32 -9.91 -3.06
C ALA A 223 9.60 -8.47 -3.52
N SER A 224 8.60 -7.60 -3.44
CA SER A 224 8.72 -6.18 -3.74
C SER A 224 9.74 -5.48 -2.85
N TRP A 225 9.78 -5.82 -1.56
CA TRP A 225 10.81 -5.31 -0.65
C TRP A 225 12.22 -5.80 -1.05
N GLN A 226 12.37 -7.06 -1.43
CA GLN A 226 13.67 -7.56 -1.93
C GLN A 226 14.13 -6.78 -3.17
N THR A 227 13.21 -6.51 -4.10
CA THR A 227 13.49 -5.71 -5.30
C THR A 227 13.89 -4.28 -4.95
N ILE A 228 13.18 -3.62 -4.02
CA ILE A 228 13.53 -2.26 -3.57
C ILE A 228 14.91 -2.23 -2.89
N LYS A 229 15.24 -3.25 -2.08
CA LYS A 229 16.59 -3.38 -1.49
C LYS A 229 17.67 -3.54 -2.56
N LEU A 230 17.44 -4.37 -3.58
CA LEU A 230 18.36 -4.52 -4.69
C LEU A 230 18.55 -3.21 -5.47
N MET A 231 17.45 -2.50 -5.77
CA MET A 231 17.55 -1.17 -6.39
C MET A 231 18.34 -0.18 -5.53
N LYS A 232 18.18 -0.24 -4.21
CA LYS A 232 18.98 0.58 -3.28
C LYS A 232 20.46 0.21 -3.30
N SER A 233 20.81 -1.07 -3.31
CA SER A 233 22.23 -1.50 -3.39
C SER A 233 22.88 -1.14 -4.71
N LEU A 234 22.10 -1.04 -5.79
CA LEU A 234 22.53 -0.58 -7.11
C LEU A 234 22.55 0.95 -7.25
N GLY A 235 22.21 1.72 -6.20
CA GLY A 235 22.20 3.18 -6.23
C GLY A 235 21.00 3.81 -6.95
N LEU A 236 19.99 3.01 -7.34
CA LEU A 236 18.77 3.48 -8.01
C LEU A 236 17.73 4.04 -7.02
N VAL A 237 17.88 3.75 -5.72
CA VAL A 237 17.02 4.29 -4.65
C VAL A 237 17.87 5.11 -3.68
N SER A 238 17.56 6.40 -3.57
CA SER A 238 18.28 7.37 -2.75
C SER A 238 17.78 7.43 -1.31
N ARG A 239 16.48 7.17 -1.10
CA ARG A 239 15.84 7.15 0.23
C ARG A 239 14.81 6.05 0.25
N VAL A 240 14.74 5.33 1.37
CA VAL A 240 13.70 4.33 1.64
C VAL A 240 13.24 4.45 3.09
N ASN A 241 11.94 4.43 3.30
CA ASN A 241 11.34 4.34 4.62
C ASN A 241 11.09 2.87 4.93
N GLU A 242 11.68 2.37 6.02
CA GLU A 242 11.51 0.98 6.44
C GLU A 242 11.03 0.93 7.89
N MET A 243 9.82 0.40 8.06
CA MET A 243 9.30 -0.03 9.34
C MET A 243 9.54 -1.54 9.50
N THR A 244 10.30 -1.91 10.53
CA THR A 244 10.51 -3.31 10.92
C THR A 244 9.55 -3.69 12.05
N HIS A 245 9.45 -4.98 12.35
CA HIS A 245 8.66 -5.43 13.51
C HIS A 245 9.14 -4.77 14.80
N GLU A 246 10.46 -4.70 15.03
CA GLU A 246 11.05 -4.11 16.22
C GLU A 246 10.70 -2.63 16.35
N LYS A 247 10.85 -1.86 15.26
CA LYS A 247 10.46 -0.43 15.22
C LYS A 247 8.96 -0.23 15.45
N MET A 248 8.14 -1.14 14.92
CA MET A 248 6.69 -1.08 15.12
C MET A 248 6.33 -1.33 16.59
N MET A 249 6.93 -2.33 17.23
CA MET A 249 6.73 -2.59 18.65
C MET A 249 7.20 -1.42 19.51
N GLU A 250 8.36 -0.83 19.20
CA GLU A 250 8.86 0.36 19.90
C GLU A 250 7.91 1.56 19.76
N LYS A 251 7.36 1.79 18.56
CA LYS A 251 6.35 2.82 18.31
C LYS A 251 5.10 2.59 19.17
N LEU A 252 4.59 1.36 19.19
CA LEU A 252 3.40 1.00 19.99
C LEU A 252 3.63 1.20 21.49
N LYS A 253 4.80 0.80 22.02
CA LYS A 253 5.19 1.09 23.42
C LYS A 253 5.12 2.57 23.72
N LYS A 254 5.73 3.40 22.86
CA LYS A 254 5.79 4.85 23.04
C LYS A 254 4.39 5.47 23.03
N GLU A 255 3.52 5.01 22.13
CA GLU A 255 2.12 5.46 22.07
C GLU A 255 1.34 5.07 23.33
N GLU A 256 1.52 3.85 23.84
CA GLU A 256 0.89 3.36 25.06
C GLU A 256 1.38 4.12 26.30
N HIS A 257 2.69 4.30 26.45
CA HIS A 257 3.28 5.13 27.51
C HIS A 257 2.71 6.55 27.49
N THR A 258 2.54 7.13 26.30
CA THR A 258 1.98 8.48 26.15
C THR A 258 0.51 8.53 26.57
N LYS A 259 -0.29 7.54 26.19
CA LYS A 259 -1.71 7.43 26.59
C LYS A 259 -1.85 7.26 28.10
N VAL A 260 -1.08 6.36 28.72
CA VAL A 260 -1.08 6.15 30.17
C VAL A 260 -0.67 7.43 30.90
N LYS A 261 0.38 8.10 30.44
CA LYS A 261 0.81 9.38 31.01
C LYS A 261 -0.29 10.44 30.91
N GLN A 262 -0.96 10.57 29.77
CA GLN A 262 -2.08 11.51 29.60
C GLN A 262 -3.24 11.18 30.55
N ALA A 263 -3.66 9.91 30.61
CA ALA A 263 -4.73 9.47 31.50
C ALA A 263 -4.40 9.72 32.99
N LEU A 264 -3.14 9.54 33.40
CA LEU A 264 -2.71 9.87 34.76
C LEU A 264 -2.72 11.38 35.01
N LEU A 265 -2.24 12.20 34.07
CA LEU A 265 -2.29 13.66 34.20
C LEU A 265 -3.72 14.17 34.35
N GLU A 266 -4.65 13.63 33.56
CA GLU A 266 -6.08 13.92 33.66
C GLU A 266 -6.67 13.47 35.01
N LYS A 267 -6.41 12.23 35.42
CA LYS A 267 -6.89 11.65 36.68
C LYS A 267 -6.43 12.46 37.90
N TYR A 268 -5.18 12.91 37.91
CA TYR A 268 -4.62 13.70 39.01
C TYR A 268 -4.79 15.21 38.83
N LYS A 269 -5.60 15.67 37.86
CA LYS A 269 -5.86 17.08 37.55
C LYS A 269 -4.57 17.91 37.42
N VAL A 270 -3.51 17.29 36.94
CA VAL A 270 -2.25 17.99 36.66
C VAL A 270 -2.46 18.76 35.37
N ALA A 271 -2.67 20.07 35.48
CA ALA A 271 -2.79 20.94 34.32
C ALA A 271 -1.60 20.70 33.38
N PRO A 272 -1.80 20.63 32.04
CA PRO A 272 -0.71 20.57 31.08
C PRO A 272 0.05 21.91 31.09
N ARG A 273 0.92 22.10 32.09
CA ARG A 273 1.76 23.30 32.21
C ARG A 273 2.96 23.16 31.28
N ARG A 274 3.29 24.27 30.59
CA ARG A 274 4.44 24.44 29.68
C ARG A 274 5.69 23.71 30.20
N ALA A 275 6.16 22.76 29.39
CA ALA A 275 7.40 21.99 29.31
C ALA A 275 8.52 21.99 30.38
N ASN A 276 8.59 22.86 31.40
CA ASN A 276 9.80 23.07 32.22
C ASN A 276 9.68 22.83 33.74
N HIS A 277 8.70 22.05 34.21
CA HIS A 277 8.69 21.58 35.60
C HIS A 277 8.65 20.06 35.69
N LYS A 278 9.57 19.50 36.49
CA LYS A 278 9.64 18.07 36.80
C LYS A 278 8.29 17.62 37.38
N LEU A 279 7.77 16.49 36.90
CA LEU A 279 6.60 15.83 37.47
C LEU A 279 6.80 15.62 38.97
N SER A 280 5.71 15.68 39.76
CA SER A 280 5.82 15.37 41.19
C SER A 280 6.34 13.94 41.38
N PRO A 281 7.18 13.67 42.40
CA PRO A 281 7.79 12.36 42.62
C PRO A 281 6.76 11.22 42.68
N THR A 282 5.59 11.50 43.25
CA THR A 282 4.47 10.55 43.39
C THR A 282 3.91 10.12 42.03
N ILE A 283 3.78 11.03 41.08
CA ILE A 283 3.27 10.73 39.73
C ILE A 283 4.37 10.04 38.91
N ALA A 284 5.62 10.50 39.03
CA ALA A 284 6.76 9.86 38.40
C ALA A 284 6.92 8.39 38.85
N ALA A 285 6.67 8.10 40.13
CA ALA A 285 6.73 6.75 40.69
C ALA A 285 5.54 5.85 40.30
N ALA A 286 4.36 6.42 40.00
CA ALA A 286 3.16 5.66 39.65
C ALA A 286 3.09 5.24 38.17
N ILE A 287 3.88 5.86 37.28
CA ILE A 287 3.87 5.58 35.85
C ILE A 287 4.48 4.20 35.51
N PRO A 288 5.70 3.84 35.98
CA PRO A 288 6.32 2.56 35.61
C PRO A 288 5.52 1.29 36.01
N PRO A 289 4.93 1.18 37.21
CA PRO A 289 4.19 -0.02 37.62
C PRO A 289 2.91 -0.25 36.82
N VAL A 290 2.18 0.83 36.50
CA VAL A 290 0.94 0.77 35.71
C VAL A 290 1.25 0.30 34.30
N ILE A 291 2.32 0.82 33.69
CA ILE A 291 2.79 0.40 32.37
C ILE A 291 3.18 -1.08 32.35
N ALA A 292 3.92 -1.56 33.37
CA ALA A 292 4.35 -2.96 33.46
C ALA A 292 3.18 -3.95 33.64
N SER A 293 2.04 -3.48 34.17
CA SER A 293 0.84 -4.29 34.40
C SER A 293 -0.08 -4.45 33.19
N LEU A 294 0.19 -3.76 32.07
CA LEU A 294 -0.65 -3.83 30.88
C LEU A 294 -0.36 -5.10 30.07
N PRO A 295 -1.41 -5.84 29.64
CA PRO A 295 -1.28 -7.19 29.07
C PRO A 295 -0.51 -7.25 27.74
N HIS A 296 -0.28 -6.10 27.08
CA HIS A 296 0.50 -6.00 25.85
C HIS A 296 1.95 -5.54 26.06
N VAL A 297 2.31 -5.06 27.26
CA VAL A 297 3.64 -4.52 27.62
C VAL A 297 4.50 -5.53 28.38
N SER A 298 3.90 -6.53 29.02
CA SER A 298 4.63 -7.53 29.81
C SER A 298 5.66 -8.36 29.02
N ASN A 299 5.56 -8.38 27.68
CA ASN A 299 6.50 -9.08 26.78
C ASN A 299 7.53 -8.14 26.10
N LEU A 300 7.66 -6.90 26.59
CA LEU A 300 8.44 -5.86 25.92
C LEU A 300 9.70 -5.53 26.74
N PRO A 301 10.92 -5.55 26.13
CA PRO A 301 12.13 -5.20 26.87
C PRO A 301 12.05 -3.75 27.41
N PRO A 302 12.61 -3.50 28.60
CA PRO A 302 12.57 -2.19 29.26
C PRO A 302 13.30 -1.13 28.42
N LEU A 303 12.81 0.12 28.48
CA LEU A 303 13.50 1.28 27.92
C LEU A 303 14.64 1.67 28.88
N THR A 304 15.88 1.63 28.37
CA THR A 304 17.07 2.22 29.02
C THR A 304 17.03 3.74 28.99
#